data_AF-A0A818MTP6-F1
#
_entry.id   AF-A0A818MTP6-F1
#
_cell.length_a   1.000
_cell.length_b   1.000
_cell.length_c   1.000
_cell.angle_alpha   90.00
_cell.angle_beta   90.00
_cell.angle_gamma   90.00
#
_symmetry.space_group_name_H-M   'P 1'
#
loop_
_entity.id
_entity.type
_entity.pdbx_description
1 polymer ?
#
loop_
_entity_poly.entity_id
_entity_poly.type
_entity_poly.pdbx_seq_one_letter_code
_entity_poly.pdbx_strand_id
1 'polypeptide(L)'
;MSETFKESNILICGSSRVGKTSLINAICQKELSRSNTGLNSDTKSIDKYSSRTVVGDVTYETNFWDTPGIESWNENEIRSYMASLIEKTHPICMIYCASPGSFAVLDHIVWMVAECYSKHIFCALVCTNMWAGRNRQSILDEFCKLLNTVHPQIKPTKEEGIIYYDRVALVTMVNSIEHVDEDFGVTKPPSGINELIFGIAKGLDRDFMIAWFRIVSDNKSFWTTMSSKLSTLLHVPYEKFNIFYQHAENFLGQLLDFLEFDDDNTYFPLQTTTEIDPHTASSFNTNKESLFDDAEMVEIPESPKSQNKLLFTLKSEGMLVQLNNALIQLGAKKIQNFSSNTTDESIYSARVEFADTECLKAIYDFWQVMHQTQVDCTIVDDSSAD
;
A
#
# COMPACT_ATOMS: atom_id res chain seq x y z
N MET A 1 0.02 -11.69 23.98
CA MET A 1 0.91 -10.50 23.98
C MET A 1 0.12 -9.27 23.52
N SER A 2 0.66 -8.04 23.58
CA SER A 2 -0.07 -6.86 23.08
C SER A 2 0.17 -6.69 21.58
N GLU A 3 -0.87 -6.88 20.77
CA GLU A 3 -0.88 -6.62 19.32
C GLU A 3 -0.36 -5.21 19.04
N THR A 4 0.65 -5.08 18.16
CA THR A 4 1.19 -3.79 17.77
C THR A 4 0.40 -3.24 16.60
N PHE A 5 -0.18 -2.06 16.75
CA PHE A 5 -1.03 -1.46 15.73
C PHE A 5 -0.35 -0.23 15.11
N LYS A 6 -0.27 -0.20 13.78
CA LYS A 6 0.35 0.90 13.01
C LYS A 6 -0.63 1.45 11.99
N GLU A 7 -0.93 2.74 12.09
CA GLU A 7 -1.80 3.44 11.13
C GLU A 7 -1.00 4.21 10.09
N SER A 8 -1.52 4.30 8.87
CA SER A 8 -1.04 5.17 7.82
C SER A 8 -2.21 5.90 7.18
N ASN A 9 -2.20 7.23 7.31
CA ASN A 9 -3.34 8.07 6.93
C ASN A 9 -3.01 8.87 5.67
N ILE A 10 -3.94 8.89 4.71
CA ILE A 10 -3.89 9.69 3.48
C ILE A 10 -5.11 10.60 3.47
N LEU A 11 -4.86 11.89 3.31
CA LEU A 11 -5.93 12.89 3.25
C LEU A 11 -6.23 13.21 1.78
N ILE A 12 -7.49 13.08 1.36
CA ILE A 12 -7.90 13.40 -0.01
C ILE A 12 -8.93 14.51 0.03
N CYS A 13 -8.63 15.60 -0.66
CA CYS A 13 -9.41 16.82 -0.59
C CYS A 13 -9.53 17.49 -1.96
N GLY A 14 -10.49 18.40 -2.10
CA GLY A 14 -10.82 19.04 -3.37
C GLY A 14 -12.30 19.34 -3.49
N SER A 15 -12.67 20.07 -4.55
CA SER A 15 -14.07 20.37 -4.88
C SER A 15 -14.92 19.11 -5.04
N SER A 16 -16.24 19.26 -5.01
CA SER A 16 -17.15 18.17 -5.36
C SER A 16 -16.95 17.78 -6.83
N ARG A 17 -17.22 16.51 -7.14
CA ARG A 17 -17.20 15.96 -8.51
C ARG A 17 -15.86 16.04 -9.26
N VAL A 18 -14.76 16.37 -8.57
CA VAL A 18 -13.42 16.33 -9.16
C VAL A 18 -12.86 14.90 -9.28
N GLY A 19 -13.55 13.87 -8.79
CA GLY A 19 -13.10 12.48 -8.94
C GLY A 19 -12.18 11.95 -7.82
N LYS A 20 -12.30 12.49 -6.60
CA LYS A 20 -11.56 12.03 -5.40
C LYS A 20 -11.76 10.53 -5.13
N THR A 21 -13.02 10.12 -5.01
CA THR A 21 -13.44 8.73 -4.77
C THR A 21 -12.98 7.78 -5.87
N SER A 22 -13.10 8.19 -7.14
CA SER A 22 -12.59 7.43 -8.29
C SER A 22 -11.07 7.30 -8.27
N LEU A 23 -10.35 8.32 -7.79
CA LEU A 23 -8.91 8.27 -7.63
C LEU A 23 -8.48 7.27 -6.54
N ILE A 24 -9.18 7.22 -5.40
CA ILE A 24 -8.93 6.21 -4.35
C ILE A 24 -9.01 4.80 -4.93
N ASN A 25 -10.11 4.50 -5.61
CA ASN A 25 -10.32 3.16 -6.18
C ASN A 25 -9.26 2.82 -7.24
N ALA A 26 -8.82 3.81 -8.04
CA ALA A 26 -7.76 3.62 -9.03
C ALA A 26 -6.38 3.41 -8.39
N ILE A 27 -6.06 4.12 -7.30
CA ILE A 27 -4.80 3.94 -6.54
C ILE A 27 -4.74 2.55 -5.93
N CYS A 28 -5.84 2.09 -5.33
CA CYS A 28 -5.90 0.80 -4.65
C CYS A 28 -6.19 -0.38 -5.58
N GLN A 29 -6.56 -0.11 -6.84
CA GLN A 29 -7.09 -1.08 -7.80
C GLN A 29 -8.23 -1.96 -7.21
N LYS A 30 -9.02 -1.38 -6.31
CA LYS A 30 -10.10 -2.03 -5.55
C LYS A 30 -11.27 -1.05 -5.36
N GLU A 31 -12.49 -1.56 -5.33
CA GLU A 31 -13.67 -0.77 -4.97
C GLU A 31 -13.77 -0.57 -3.44
N LEU A 32 -12.85 0.22 -2.88
CA LEU A 32 -12.89 0.58 -1.45
C LEU A 32 -14.02 1.56 -1.15
N SER A 33 -14.31 2.42 -2.11
CA SER A 33 -15.30 3.47 -1.99
C SER A 33 -16.45 3.25 -2.97
N ARG A 34 -17.69 3.33 -2.47
CA ARG A 34 -18.88 3.28 -3.33
C ARG A 34 -19.04 4.63 -4.00
N SER A 35 -18.62 4.76 -5.26
CA SER A 35 -18.91 5.95 -6.04
C SER A 35 -20.42 6.01 -6.33
N ASN A 36 -21.14 6.87 -5.61
CA ASN A 36 -22.53 7.17 -5.95
C ASN A 36 -22.53 7.99 -7.25
N THR A 37 -23.01 7.41 -8.35
CA THR A 37 -23.08 8.05 -9.68
C THR A 37 -24.26 9.03 -9.84
N GLY A 38 -25.03 9.28 -8.78
CA GLY A 38 -26.23 10.13 -8.82
C GLY A 38 -25.95 11.62 -8.64
N LEU A 39 -26.88 12.48 -9.08
CA LEU A 39 -26.82 13.95 -8.93
C LEU A 39 -26.76 14.46 -7.46
N ASN A 40 -27.03 13.58 -6.50
CA ASN A 40 -26.90 13.82 -5.05
C ASN A 40 -25.56 13.31 -4.46
N SER A 41 -24.53 13.11 -5.29
CA SER A 41 -23.25 12.48 -4.94
C SER A 41 -22.28 13.32 -4.11
N ASP A 42 -22.73 14.45 -3.56
CA ASP A 42 -21.87 15.24 -2.68
C ASP A 42 -21.67 14.48 -1.37
N THR A 43 -20.45 14.01 -1.10
CA THR A 43 -20.05 13.51 0.21
C THR A 43 -20.31 14.63 1.22
N LYS A 44 -21.30 14.46 2.10
CA LYS A 44 -21.69 15.47 3.11
C LYS A 44 -20.89 15.33 4.40
N SER A 45 -20.22 14.19 4.58
CA SER A 45 -19.38 13.83 5.73
C SER A 45 -17.96 13.50 5.26
N ILE A 46 -16.99 13.46 6.18
CA ILE A 46 -15.74 12.77 5.88
C ILE A 46 -16.05 11.27 5.85
N ASP A 47 -15.63 10.62 4.79
CA ASP A 47 -15.65 9.18 4.70
C ASP A 47 -14.24 8.63 4.95
N LYS A 48 -14.13 7.65 5.84
CA LYS A 48 -12.90 6.90 6.11
C LYS A 48 -12.98 5.57 5.36
N TYR A 49 -12.08 5.36 4.41
CA TYR A 49 -11.92 4.06 3.74
C TYR A 49 -10.66 3.38 4.26
N SER A 50 -10.82 2.22 4.86
CA SER A 50 -9.72 1.50 5.52
C SER A 50 -9.39 0.19 4.80
N SER A 51 -8.10 -0.11 4.71
CA SER A 51 -7.58 -1.43 4.34
C SER A 51 -6.67 -1.92 5.45
N ARG A 52 -6.79 -3.19 5.84
CA ARG A 52 -6.03 -3.77 6.94
C ARG A 52 -5.19 -4.94 6.43
N THR A 53 -3.95 -4.99 6.91
CA THR A 53 -2.99 -6.04 6.61
C THR A 53 -2.31 -6.46 7.92
N VAL A 54 -2.13 -7.76 8.14
CA VAL A 54 -1.54 -8.30 9.38
C VAL A 54 -0.23 -9.02 9.03
N VAL A 55 0.90 -8.50 9.50
CA VAL A 55 2.21 -9.14 9.29
C VAL A 55 2.81 -9.52 10.63
N GLY A 56 2.88 -10.82 10.91
CA GLY A 56 3.16 -11.33 12.25
C GLY A 56 2.17 -10.76 13.27
N ASP A 57 2.68 -10.23 14.39
CA ASP A 57 1.87 -9.60 15.46
C ASP A 57 1.58 -8.10 15.22
N VAL A 58 1.87 -7.61 14.02
CA VAL A 58 1.70 -6.19 13.67
C VAL A 58 0.54 -6.03 12.69
N THR A 59 -0.51 -5.36 13.15
CA THR A 59 -1.62 -4.94 12.29
C THR A 59 -1.34 -3.56 11.71
N TYR A 60 -1.25 -3.49 10.39
CA TYR A 60 -1.16 -2.26 9.63
C TYR A 60 -2.54 -1.86 9.12
N GLU A 61 -2.98 -0.65 9.45
CA GLU A 61 -4.22 -0.07 8.93
C GLU A 61 -3.91 1.14 8.05
N THR A 62 -4.33 1.06 6.80
CA THR A 62 -4.26 2.15 5.84
C THR A 62 -5.61 2.85 5.76
N ASN A 63 -5.61 4.17 5.85
CA ASN A 63 -6.82 4.97 5.93
C ASN A 63 -6.81 6.11 4.90
N PHE A 64 -7.78 6.11 3.99
CA PHE A 64 -8.08 7.27 3.15
C PHE A 64 -9.20 8.08 3.79
N TRP A 65 -8.92 9.35 4.07
CA TRP A 65 -9.89 10.32 4.56
C TRP A 65 -10.36 11.18 3.40
N ASP A 66 -11.50 10.82 2.80
CA ASP A 66 -12.12 11.56 1.68
C ASP A 66 -12.96 12.70 2.24
N THR A 67 -12.55 13.94 1.98
CA THR A 67 -13.24 15.12 2.51
C THR A 67 -14.44 15.50 1.65
N PRO A 68 -15.47 16.12 2.24
CA PRO A 68 -16.52 16.79 1.47
C PRO A 68 -15.95 17.83 0.51
N GLY A 69 -16.75 18.21 -0.50
CA GLY A 69 -16.40 19.26 -1.45
C GLY A 69 -16.21 20.61 -0.74
N ILE A 70 -14.99 21.17 -0.81
CA ILE A 70 -14.57 22.37 -0.06
C ILE A 70 -15.31 23.65 -0.48
N GLU A 71 -15.87 23.68 -1.68
CA GLU A 71 -16.48 24.86 -2.30
C GLU A 71 -17.78 25.36 -1.62
N SER A 72 -18.30 24.64 -0.63
CA SER A 72 -19.48 25.07 0.15
C SER A 72 -19.12 25.70 1.51
N TRP A 73 -17.84 25.83 1.86
CA TRP A 73 -17.41 26.14 3.22
C TRP A 73 -16.83 27.55 3.35
N ASN A 74 -17.06 28.21 4.49
CA ASN A 74 -16.42 29.49 4.82
C ASN A 74 -14.92 29.29 5.08
N GLU A 75 -14.07 30.24 4.69
CA GLU A 75 -12.62 30.21 4.85
C GLU A 75 -12.16 29.86 6.28
N ASN A 76 -12.75 30.48 7.31
CA ASN A 76 -12.38 30.23 8.71
C ASN A 76 -12.78 28.80 9.16
N GLU A 77 -13.87 28.28 8.62
CA GLU A 77 -14.36 26.93 8.90
C GLU A 77 -13.44 25.90 8.24
N ILE A 78 -13.00 26.13 6.99
CA ILE A 78 -12.08 25.24 6.29
C ILE A 78 -10.74 25.15 7.02
N ARG A 79 -10.14 26.28 7.40
CA ARG A 79 -8.82 26.26 8.04
C ARG A 79 -8.86 25.54 9.38
N SER A 80 -9.81 25.91 10.25
CA SER A 80 -9.96 25.28 11.57
C SER A 80 -10.29 23.79 11.45
N TYR A 81 -11.13 23.42 10.50
CA TYR A 81 -11.49 22.03 10.26
C TYR A 81 -10.33 21.20 9.72
N MET A 82 -9.65 21.68 8.66
CA MET A 82 -8.54 20.96 8.04
C MET A 82 -7.37 20.86 9.00
N ALA A 83 -7.09 21.90 9.81
CA ALA A 83 -6.09 21.83 10.86
C ALA A 83 -6.44 20.75 11.90
N SER A 84 -7.70 20.71 12.36
CA SER A 84 -8.19 19.67 13.27
C SER A 84 -8.11 18.28 12.67
N LEU A 85 -8.43 18.13 11.38
CA LEU A 85 -8.35 16.86 10.68
C LEU A 85 -6.91 16.39 10.52
N ILE A 86 -6.00 17.27 10.11
CA ILE A 86 -4.57 16.98 10.01
C ILE A 86 -4.00 16.59 11.37
N GLU A 87 -4.33 17.33 12.43
CA GLU A 87 -3.89 17.02 13.79
C GLU A 87 -4.46 15.70 14.30
N LYS A 88 -5.70 15.36 13.94
CA LYS A 88 -6.31 14.10 14.34
C LYS A 88 -5.72 12.90 13.58
N THR A 89 -5.47 13.07 12.29
CA THR A 89 -5.16 11.95 11.39
C THR A 89 -3.68 11.76 11.12
N HIS A 90 -2.84 12.78 11.35
CA HIS A 90 -1.40 12.74 11.07
C HIS A 90 -1.09 12.11 9.70
N PRO A 91 -1.62 12.66 8.60
CA PRO A 91 -1.51 12.03 7.30
C PRO A 91 -0.07 12.07 6.80
N ILE A 92 0.40 11.00 6.16
CA ILE A 92 1.73 10.98 5.53
C ILE A 92 1.72 11.77 4.21
N CYS A 93 0.54 11.89 3.59
CA CYS A 93 0.34 12.57 2.33
C CYS A 93 -1.05 13.20 2.28
N MET A 94 -1.12 14.41 1.72
CA MET A 94 -2.35 15.07 1.31
C MET A 94 -2.42 15.10 -0.23
N ILE A 95 -3.50 14.56 -0.80
CA ILE A 95 -3.80 14.65 -2.23
C ILE A 95 -4.90 15.68 -2.43
N TYR A 96 -4.56 16.81 -3.05
CA TYR A 96 -5.54 17.81 -3.47
C TYR A 96 -5.94 17.58 -4.93
N CYS A 97 -7.23 17.36 -5.18
CA CYS A 97 -7.78 17.10 -6.49
C CYS A 97 -8.47 18.35 -7.06
N ALA A 98 -8.15 18.69 -8.31
CA ALA A 98 -8.91 19.65 -9.12
C ALA A 98 -9.16 19.05 -10.50
N SER A 99 -10.31 19.35 -11.10
CA SER A 99 -10.62 18.92 -12.47
C SER A 99 -10.84 20.10 -13.41
N PRO A 100 -10.63 19.95 -14.73
CA PRO A 100 -11.03 20.95 -15.70
C PRO A 100 -12.52 21.30 -15.54
N GLY A 101 -12.81 22.57 -15.27
CA GLY A 101 -14.19 23.06 -15.06
C GLY A 101 -14.64 23.10 -13.60
N SER A 102 -13.82 22.64 -12.65
CA SER A 102 -13.99 22.95 -11.22
C SER A 102 -13.21 24.21 -10.85
N PHE A 103 -13.78 25.06 -10.00
CA PHE A 103 -13.11 26.26 -9.50
C PHE A 103 -12.51 25.97 -8.13
N ALA A 104 -11.19 26.00 -8.06
CA ALA A 104 -10.46 25.95 -6.80
C ALA A 104 -10.36 27.37 -6.20
N VAL A 105 -10.69 27.52 -4.91
CA VAL A 105 -10.36 28.74 -4.16
C VAL A 105 -8.88 28.68 -3.78
N LEU A 106 -8.03 29.32 -4.58
CA LEU A 106 -6.57 29.22 -4.48
C LEU A 106 -6.01 29.58 -3.10
N ASP A 107 -6.60 30.56 -2.40
CA ASP A 107 -6.13 31.01 -1.08
C ASP A 107 -6.23 29.90 -0.01
N HIS A 108 -7.27 29.06 -0.07
CA HIS A 108 -7.41 27.92 0.84
C HIS A 108 -6.31 26.89 0.61
N ILE A 109 -5.95 26.64 -0.65
CA ILE A 109 -4.92 25.68 -1.01
C ILE A 109 -3.54 26.20 -0.57
N VAL A 110 -3.27 27.49 -0.73
CA VAL A 110 -2.01 28.11 -0.28
C VAL A 110 -1.79 27.82 1.20
N TRP A 111 -2.81 28.05 2.03
CA TRP A 111 -2.74 27.77 3.45
C TRP A 111 -2.59 26.27 3.74
N MET A 112 -3.38 25.40 3.10
CA MET A 112 -3.30 23.95 3.34
C MET A 112 -1.92 23.38 3.00
N VAL A 113 -1.32 23.81 1.89
CA VAL A 113 0.03 23.38 1.49
C VAL A 113 1.08 23.89 2.48
N ALA A 114 0.97 25.14 2.93
CA ALA A 114 1.87 25.68 3.95
C ALA A 114 1.76 24.93 5.28
N GLU A 115 0.54 24.58 5.70
CA GLU A 115 0.28 23.80 6.92
C GLU A 115 0.90 22.39 6.80
N CYS A 116 0.65 21.71 5.68
CA CYS A 116 1.23 20.39 5.41
C CYS A 116 2.76 20.42 5.45
N TYR A 117 3.38 21.41 4.81
CA TYR A 117 4.83 21.56 4.86
C TYR A 117 5.36 21.74 6.29
N SER A 118 4.69 22.57 7.10
CA SER A 118 5.10 22.79 8.50
C SER A 118 5.02 21.54 9.37
N LYS A 119 4.19 20.57 8.99
CA LYS A 119 3.99 19.28 9.66
C LYS A 119 4.69 18.11 8.95
N HIS A 120 5.55 18.39 7.98
CA HIS A 120 6.26 17.38 7.18
C HIS A 120 5.33 16.40 6.45
N ILE A 121 4.19 16.88 5.97
CA ILE A 121 3.20 16.12 5.20
C ILE A 121 3.44 16.37 3.71
N PHE A 122 3.64 15.30 2.94
CA PHE A 122 3.84 15.40 1.50
C PHE A 122 2.56 15.85 0.79
N CYS A 123 2.67 16.77 -0.18
CA CYS A 123 1.51 17.29 -0.93
C CYS A 123 1.51 16.83 -2.38
N ALA A 124 0.46 16.13 -2.82
CA ALA A 124 0.21 15.85 -4.23
C ALA A 124 -0.92 16.74 -4.75
N LEU A 125 -0.59 17.72 -5.61
CA LEU A 125 -1.58 18.54 -6.30
C LEU A 125 -1.91 17.90 -7.66
N VAL A 126 -3.11 17.35 -7.76
CA VAL A 126 -3.49 16.45 -8.85
C VAL A 126 -4.61 17.05 -9.68
N CYS A 127 -4.33 17.29 -10.96
CA CYS A 127 -5.37 17.60 -11.94
C CYS A 127 -6.01 16.29 -12.42
N THR A 128 -7.15 15.94 -11.84
CA THR A 128 -7.95 14.77 -12.17
C THR A 128 -8.78 15.00 -13.43
N ASN A 129 -9.36 13.93 -13.99
CA ASN A 129 -10.19 13.96 -15.20
C ASN A 129 -9.52 14.76 -16.33
N MET A 130 -8.21 14.54 -16.56
CA MET A 130 -7.40 15.38 -17.45
C MET A 130 -7.87 15.41 -18.91
N TRP A 131 -8.79 14.53 -19.31
CA TRP A 131 -9.39 14.54 -20.65
C TRP A 131 -10.71 15.32 -20.72
N ALA A 132 -11.37 15.61 -19.59
CA ALA A 132 -12.71 16.20 -19.54
C ALA A 132 -12.79 17.71 -19.89
N GLY A 133 -11.68 18.37 -20.23
CA GLY A 133 -11.71 19.78 -20.59
C GLY A 133 -10.42 20.34 -21.16
N ARG A 134 -10.51 21.56 -21.72
CA ARG A 134 -9.41 22.23 -22.45
C ARG A 134 -8.40 22.96 -21.54
N ASN A 135 -8.73 23.15 -20.26
CA ASN A 135 -7.97 24.02 -19.34
C ASN A 135 -7.06 23.27 -18.35
N ARG A 136 -6.75 21.99 -18.58
CA ARG A 136 -5.89 21.20 -17.68
C ARG A 136 -4.52 21.81 -17.42
N GLN A 137 -3.91 22.43 -18.45
CA GLN A 137 -2.60 23.08 -18.29
C GLN A 137 -2.69 24.30 -17.38
N SER A 138 -3.79 25.06 -17.45
CA SER A 138 -4.03 26.20 -16.56
C SER A 138 -4.05 25.76 -15.09
N ILE A 139 -4.65 24.60 -14.79
CA ILE A 139 -4.67 24.04 -13.44
C ILE A 139 -3.25 23.71 -12.96
N LEU A 140 -2.43 23.07 -13.80
CA LEU A 140 -1.04 22.79 -13.44
C LEU A 140 -0.22 24.07 -13.23
N ASP A 141 -0.42 25.07 -14.09
CA ASP A 141 0.28 26.35 -14.00
C ASP A 141 -0.12 27.09 -12.71
N GLU A 142 -1.40 27.03 -12.31
CA GLU A 142 -1.89 27.56 -11.05
C GLU A 142 -1.31 26.83 -9.83
N PHE A 143 -1.30 25.49 -9.85
CA PHE A 143 -0.65 24.69 -8.80
C PHE A 143 0.84 25.01 -8.69
N CYS A 144 1.54 25.16 -9.81
CA CYS A 144 2.95 25.56 -9.80
C CYS A 144 3.13 26.98 -9.26
N LYS A 145 2.29 27.94 -9.67
CA LYS A 145 2.33 29.32 -9.15
C LYS A 145 2.12 29.35 -7.63
N LEU A 146 1.18 28.55 -7.14
CA LEU A 146 0.90 28.38 -5.72
C LEU A 146 2.12 27.83 -4.98
N LEU A 147 2.69 26.73 -5.46
CA LEU A 147 3.87 26.13 -4.83
C LEU A 147 5.09 27.04 -4.87
N ASN A 148 5.30 27.80 -5.94
CA ASN A 148 6.35 28.82 -5.98
C ASN A 148 6.11 29.97 -5.00
N THR A 149 4.86 30.22 -4.62
CA THR A 149 4.52 31.22 -3.60
C THR A 149 4.82 30.69 -2.19
N VAL A 150 4.46 29.44 -1.90
CA VAL A 150 4.69 28.81 -0.59
C VAL A 150 6.16 28.42 -0.41
N HIS A 151 6.83 27.99 -1.48
CA HIS A 151 8.21 27.47 -1.48
C HIS A 151 9.10 28.17 -2.53
N PRO A 152 9.37 29.47 -2.39
CA PRO A 152 10.09 30.26 -3.41
C PRO A 152 11.54 29.83 -3.65
N GLN A 153 12.13 29.04 -2.75
CA GLN A 153 13.51 28.57 -2.84
C GLN A 153 13.64 27.21 -3.55
N ILE A 154 12.54 26.48 -3.72
CA ILE A 154 12.57 25.15 -4.35
C ILE A 154 12.47 25.32 -5.85
N LYS A 155 13.48 24.83 -6.58
CA LYS A 155 13.45 24.82 -8.04
C LYS A 155 12.70 23.57 -8.53
N PRO A 156 11.60 23.70 -9.27
CA PRO A 156 10.85 22.54 -9.72
C PRO A 156 11.64 21.72 -10.75
N THR A 157 11.49 20.40 -10.68
CA THR A 157 12.05 19.46 -11.65
C THR A 157 10.95 18.67 -12.34
N LYS A 158 11.03 18.50 -13.66
CA LYS A 158 10.01 17.78 -14.42
C LYS A 158 10.52 16.40 -14.84
N GLU A 159 9.74 15.38 -14.57
CA GLU A 159 10.04 13.99 -14.92
C GLU A 159 8.72 13.32 -15.28
N GLU A 160 8.61 12.87 -16.54
CA GLU A 160 7.50 12.05 -17.02
C GLU A 160 6.08 12.60 -16.75
N GLY A 161 5.93 13.91 -16.90
CA GLY A 161 4.63 14.55 -16.68
C GLY A 161 4.33 14.92 -15.23
N ILE A 162 5.22 14.58 -14.29
CA ILE A 162 5.20 15.05 -12.91
C ILE A 162 6.16 16.24 -12.76
N ILE A 163 5.74 17.24 -12.01
CA ILE A 163 6.57 18.38 -11.60
C ILE A 163 6.81 18.25 -10.10
N TYR A 164 8.04 17.94 -9.71
CA TYR A 164 8.44 17.78 -8.32
C TYR A 164 8.94 19.09 -7.73
N TYR A 165 8.58 19.34 -6.48
CA TYR A 165 9.11 20.38 -5.61
C TYR A 165 9.89 19.71 -4.47
N ASP A 166 10.99 19.05 -4.84
CA ASP A 166 11.82 18.25 -3.94
C ASP A 166 10.97 17.19 -3.18
N ARG A 167 11.22 16.96 -1.90
CA ARG A 167 10.44 16.08 -1.01
C ARG A 167 9.21 16.72 -0.37
N VAL A 168 8.79 17.90 -0.85
CA VAL A 168 7.67 18.63 -0.24
C VAL A 168 6.35 18.38 -0.98
N ALA A 169 6.40 18.47 -2.30
CA ALA A 169 5.19 18.37 -3.10
C ALA A 169 5.47 17.87 -4.51
N LEU A 170 4.39 17.42 -5.17
CA LEU A 170 4.36 17.20 -6.61
C LEU A 170 3.11 17.81 -7.24
N VAL A 171 3.20 18.05 -8.54
CA VAL A 171 2.08 18.44 -9.39
C VAL A 171 1.98 17.46 -10.57
N THR A 172 0.80 16.91 -10.82
CA THR A 172 0.59 15.97 -11.94
C THR A 172 -0.84 15.99 -12.46
N MET A 173 -1.09 15.26 -13.54
CA MET A 173 -2.41 15.01 -14.12
C MET A 173 -2.72 13.52 -14.09
N VAL A 174 -3.97 13.18 -13.80
CA VAL A 174 -4.45 11.80 -13.84
C VAL A 174 -5.82 11.70 -14.48
N ASN A 175 -6.12 10.50 -14.97
CA ASN A 175 -7.45 10.10 -15.39
C ASN A 175 -7.72 8.71 -14.81
N SER A 176 -8.56 8.64 -13.78
CA SER A 176 -8.77 7.42 -12.99
C SER A 176 -9.72 6.41 -13.65
N ILE A 177 -10.58 6.87 -14.55
CA ILE A 177 -11.56 6.07 -15.28
C ILE A 177 -11.44 6.32 -16.77
N GLU A 178 -11.91 5.40 -17.61
CA GLU A 178 -11.96 5.65 -19.05
C GLU A 178 -12.78 6.92 -19.36
N HIS A 179 -12.23 7.77 -20.22
CA HIS A 179 -12.92 8.96 -20.71
C HIS A 179 -13.45 8.69 -22.12
N VAL A 180 -14.75 8.88 -22.29
CA VAL A 180 -15.45 8.73 -23.57
C VAL A 180 -16.00 10.10 -23.97
N ASP A 181 -15.55 10.60 -25.10
CA ASP A 181 -16.09 11.78 -25.76
C ASP A 181 -16.92 11.32 -26.96
N GLU A 182 -18.23 11.18 -26.74
CA GLU A 182 -19.17 10.68 -27.75
C GLU A 182 -19.29 11.61 -28.96
N ASP A 183 -19.16 12.93 -28.74
CA ASP A 183 -19.28 13.94 -29.80
C ASP A 183 -18.17 13.81 -30.85
N PHE A 184 -16.98 13.37 -30.42
CA PHE A 184 -15.81 13.18 -31.28
C PHE A 184 -15.43 11.71 -31.50
N GLY A 185 -16.15 10.77 -30.89
CA GLY A 185 -15.82 9.34 -30.93
C GLY A 185 -14.44 9.02 -30.35
N VAL A 186 -14.00 9.79 -29.36
CA VAL A 186 -12.66 9.64 -28.77
C VAL A 186 -12.76 8.93 -27.42
N THR A 187 -12.13 7.76 -27.32
CA THR A 187 -11.95 7.04 -26.06
C THR A 187 -10.51 7.17 -25.58
N LYS A 188 -10.31 7.56 -24.32
CA LYS A 188 -9.00 7.63 -23.67
C LYS A 188 -8.98 6.72 -22.44
N PRO A 189 -8.02 5.79 -22.34
CA PRO A 189 -7.94 4.90 -21.19
C PRO A 189 -7.57 5.66 -19.90
N PRO A 190 -7.72 5.01 -18.73
CA PRO A 190 -7.09 5.47 -17.50
C PRO A 190 -5.58 5.70 -17.69
N SER A 191 -5.04 6.75 -17.10
CA SER A 191 -3.63 7.14 -17.30
C SER A 191 -3.13 8.06 -16.17
N GLY A 192 -1.83 8.04 -15.89
CA GLY A 192 -1.17 8.87 -14.88
C GLY A 192 -1.23 8.33 -13.45
N ILE A 193 -1.97 7.24 -13.21
CA ILE A 193 -2.15 6.66 -11.87
C ILE A 193 -0.87 6.04 -11.34
N ASN A 194 -0.20 5.22 -12.15
CA ASN A 194 1.05 4.57 -11.76
C ASN A 194 2.16 5.60 -11.52
N GLU A 195 2.20 6.65 -12.34
CA GLU A 195 3.12 7.77 -12.20
C GLU A 195 2.85 8.55 -10.91
N LEU A 196 1.59 8.84 -10.58
CA LEU A 196 1.21 9.47 -9.32
C LEU A 196 1.65 8.62 -8.11
N ILE A 197 1.36 7.32 -8.12
CA ILE A 197 1.75 6.41 -7.03
C ILE A 197 3.27 6.42 -6.86
N PHE A 198 4.03 6.29 -7.95
CA PHE A 198 5.49 6.34 -7.92
C PHE A 198 6.00 7.70 -7.43
N GLY A 199 5.39 8.79 -7.89
CA GLY A 199 5.77 10.15 -7.53
C GLY A 199 5.58 10.45 -6.05
N ILE A 200 4.48 9.99 -5.46
CA ILE A 200 4.27 10.06 -4.00
C ILE A 200 5.36 9.26 -3.29
N ALA A 201 5.59 7.99 -3.69
CA ALA A 201 6.62 7.15 -3.07
C ALA A 201 8.00 7.79 -3.07
N LYS A 202 8.41 8.39 -4.19
CA LYS A 202 9.69 9.08 -4.37
C LYS A 202 9.83 10.34 -3.49
N GLY A 203 8.72 11.00 -3.18
CA GLY A 203 8.69 12.19 -2.34
C GLY A 203 8.70 11.90 -0.83
N LEU A 204 8.36 10.67 -0.43
CA LEU A 204 8.29 10.26 0.97
C LEU A 204 9.65 9.76 1.48
N ASP A 205 9.88 9.94 2.78
CA ASP A 205 11.00 9.28 3.48
C ASP A 205 10.77 7.76 3.55
N ARG A 206 11.84 6.99 3.80
CA ARG A 206 11.83 5.53 3.65
C ARG A 206 10.68 4.84 4.40
N ASP A 207 10.44 5.22 5.64
CA ASP A 207 9.40 4.58 6.46
C ASP A 207 7.99 4.87 5.91
N PHE A 208 7.73 6.11 5.50
CA PHE A 208 6.47 6.49 4.87
C PHE A 208 6.33 5.96 3.45
N MET A 209 7.42 5.79 2.72
CA MET A 209 7.45 5.14 1.41
C MET A 209 7.05 3.66 1.53
N ILE A 210 7.55 2.93 2.53
CA ILE A 210 7.15 1.55 2.79
C ILE A 210 5.67 1.49 3.18
N ALA A 211 5.23 2.39 4.07
CA ALA A 211 3.81 2.51 4.41
C ALA A 211 2.97 2.73 3.15
N TRP A 212 3.35 3.67 2.29
CA TRP A 212 2.71 3.96 1.01
C TRP A 212 2.69 2.75 0.07
N PHE A 213 3.77 1.96 0.00
CA PHE A 213 3.78 0.74 -0.80
C PHE A 213 2.82 -0.34 -0.30
N ARG A 214 2.60 -0.43 1.02
CA ARG A 214 1.54 -1.30 1.57
C ARG A 214 0.15 -0.84 1.12
N ILE A 215 -0.08 0.47 0.99
CA ILE A 215 -1.35 1.02 0.50
C ILE A 215 -1.67 0.53 -0.91
N VAL A 216 -0.64 0.45 -1.76
CA VAL A 216 -0.78 0.12 -3.19
C VAL A 216 -0.35 -1.32 -3.51
N SER A 217 -0.18 -2.18 -2.50
CA SER A 217 0.28 -3.55 -2.67
C SER A 217 -0.59 -4.34 -3.65
N ASP A 218 -1.89 -4.07 -3.64
CA ASP A 218 -2.88 -4.72 -4.49
C ASP A 218 -2.93 -4.17 -5.92
N ASN A 219 -2.25 -3.06 -6.19
CA ASN A 219 -2.23 -2.45 -7.51
C ASN A 219 -1.22 -3.15 -8.42
N LYS A 220 -1.61 -4.30 -8.97
CA LYS A 220 -0.78 -5.10 -9.88
C LYS A 220 -0.26 -4.30 -11.08
N SER A 221 -1.09 -3.40 -11.62
CA SER A 221 -0.70 -2.55 -12.75
C SER A 221 0.48 -1.64 -12.40
N PHE A 222 0.49 -1.09 -11.19
CA PHE A 222 1.59 -0.27 -10.70
C PHE A 222 2.89 -1.07 -10.61
N TRP A 223 2.89 -2.21 -9.92
CA TRP A 223 4.10 -3.01 -9.71
C TRP A 223 4.72 -3.52 -11.01
N THR A 224 3.87 -3.97 -11.94
CA THR A 224 4.31 -4.40 -13.27
C THR A 224 4.89 -3.25 -14.09
N THR A 225 4.15 -2.15 -14.21
CA THR A 225 4.51 -1.01 -15.08
C THR A 225 5.71 -0.22 -14.54
N MET A 226 5.84 -0.08 -13.22
CA MET A 226 6.87 0.74 -12.58
C MET A 226 8.08 -0.06 -12.08
N SER A 227 8.14 -1.37 -12.34
CA SER A 227 9.20 -2.29 -11.87
C SER A 227 10.63 -1.76 -12.07
N SER A 228 10.96 -1.27 -13.27
CA SER A 228 12.29 -0.70 -13.58
C SER A 228 12.63 0.54 -12.73
N LYS A 229 11.64 1.42 -12.51
CA LYS A 229 11.84 2.61 -11.67
C LYS A 229 11.87 2.28 -10.20
N LEU A 230 11.06 1.33 -9.76
CA LEU A 230 11.05 0.83 -8.39
C LEU A 230 12.39 0.19 -8.03
N SER A 231 12.96 -0.60 -8.94
CA SER A 231 14.32 -1.11 -8.83
C SER A 231 15.34 0.01 -8.59
N THR A 232 15.24 1.11 -9.35
CA THR A 232 16.12 2.26 -9.17
C THR A 232 15.88 2.98 -7.83
N LEU A 233 14.61 3.20 -7.46
CA LEU A 233 14.21 3.89 -6.24
C LEU A 233 14.60 3.12 -4.97
N LEU A 234 14.49 1.79 -5.01
CA LEU A 234 14.83 0.89 -3.91
C LEU A 234 16.30 0.48 -3.90
N HIS A 235 17.09 0.92 -4.88
CA HIS A 235 18.49 0.51 -5.08
C HIS A 235 18.66 -1.02 -5.18
N VAL A 236 17.70 -1.71 -5.81
CA VAL A 236 17.76 -3.15 -6.08
C VAL A 236 18.01 -3.35 -7.57
N PRO A 237 19.01 -4.16 -8.00
CA PRO A 237 19.20 -4.48 -9.41
C PRO A 237 17.91 -4.97 -10.07
N TYR A 238 17.59 -4.49 -11.26
CA TYR A 238 16.31 -4.73 -11.93
C TYR A 238 16.02 -6.23 -12.10
N GLU A 239 17.02 -7.01 -12.47
CA GLU A 239 16.89 -8.46 -12.64
C GLU A 239 16.45 -9.12 -11.33
N LYS A 240 17.04 -8.70 -10.21
CA LYS A 240 16.68 -9.21 -8.87
C LYS A 240 15.28 -8.76 -8.46
N PHE A 241 14.95 -7.49 -8.68
CA PHE A 241 13.61 -6.96 -8.40
C PHE A 241 12.53 -7.72 -9.19
N ASN A 242 12.75 -7.91 -10.50
CA ASN A 242 11.79 -8.57 -11.36
C ASN A 242 11.64 -10.06 -11.01
N ILE A 243 12.74 -10.76 -10.73
CA ILE A 243 12.71 -12.15 -10.23
C ILE A 243 11.92 -12.21 -8.93
N PHE A 244 12.20 -11.32 -7.98
CA PHE A 244 11.48 -11.24 -6.71
C PHE A 244 9.98 -11.06 -6.94
N TYR A 245 9.59 -10.03 -7.71
CA TYR A 245 8.19 -9.70 -7.94
C TYR A 245 7.43 -10.84 -8.62
N GLN A 246 8.04 -11.47 -9.64
CA GLN A 246 7.46 -12.64 -10.30
C GLN A 246 7.27 -13.81 -9.34
N HIS A 247 8.25 -14.08 -8.46
CA HIS A 247 8.11 -15.12 -7.44
C HIS A 247 7.04 -14.77 -6.41
N ALA A 248 6.96 -13.53 -5.96
CA ALA A 248 5.94 -13.09 -5.02
C ALA A 248 4.52 -13.24 -5.60
N GLU A 249 4.29 -12.82 -6.84
CA GLU A 249 3.02 -13.02 -7.55
C GLU A 249 2.71 -14.51 -7.75
N ASN A 250 3.68 -15.31 -8.21
CA ASN A 250 3.48 -16.75 -8.43
C ASN A 250 3.20 -17.50 -7.12
N PHE A 251 3.89 -17.12 -6.04
CA PHE A 251 3.71 -17.70 -4.72
C PHE A 251 2.32 -17.37 -4.17
N LEU A 252 1.86 -16.12 -4.31
CA LEU A 252 0.50 -15.72 -3.94
C LEU A 252 -0.55 -16.45 -4.78
N GLY A 253 -0.33 -16.62 -6.08
CA GLY A 253 -1.22 -17.39 -6.95
C GLY A 253 -1.35 -18.85 -6.54
N GLN A 254 -0.22 -19.53 -6.33
CA GLN A 254 -0.22 -20.94 -5.88
C GLN A 254 -0.84 -21.13 -4.50
N LEU A 255 -0.70 -20.13 -3.62
CA LEU A 255 -1.31 -20.15 -2.29
C LEU A 255 -2.85 -20.06 -2.37
N LEU A 256 -3.35 -19.15 -3.19
CA LEU A 256 -4.79 -18.98 -3.37
C LEU A 256 -5.41 -20.22 -4.01
N ASP A 257 -4.74 -20.79 -5.02
CA ASP A 257 -5.16 -22.07 -5.60
C ASP A 257 -5.20 -23.18 -4.53
N PHE A 258 -4.18 -23.27 -3.66
CA PHE A 258 -4.15 -24.26 -2.58
C PHE A 258 -5.28 -24.08 -1.55
N LEU A 259 -5.68 -22.84 -1.25
CA LEU A 259 -6.75 -22.53 -0.30
C LEU A 259 -8.16 -22.71 -0.90
N GLU A 260 -8.33 -22.55 -2.22
CA GLU A 260 -9.61 -22.77 -2.90
C GLU A 260 -9.95 -24.27 -3.07
N PHE A 261 -8.98 -25.18 -2.88
CA PHE A 261 -9.19 -26.63 -3.02
C PHE A 261 -9.85 -27.31 -1.79
N ASP A 262 -10.08 -26.61 -0.68
CA ASP A 262 -10.65 -27.19 0.55
C ASP A 262 -12.17 -27.00 0.71
N ASP A 263 -12.85 -26.30 -0.22
CA ASP A 263 -14.30 -26.08 -0.16
C ASP A 263 -15.14 -27.11 -0.96
N ASP A 264 -14.50 -28.02 -1.71
CA ASP A 264 -15.19 -29.09 -2.43
C ASP A 264 -15.45 -30.30 -1.52
N ASN A 265 -16.43 -30.11 -0.65
CA ASN A 265 -17.24 -31.16 -0.03
C ASN A 265 -17.98 -31.95 -1.13
N THR A 266 -17.25 -32.71 -1.95
CA THR A 266 -17.82 -33.61 -2.95
C THR A 266 -18.24 -34.92 -2.29
N TYR A 267 -19.54 -34.99 -2.03
CA TYR A 267 -20.32 -36.19 -1.76
C TYR A 267 -19.97 -37.30 -2.78
N PHE A 268 -19.20 -38.30 -2.36
CA PHE A 268 -19.20 -39.61 -3.01
C PHE A 268 -20.23 -40.51 -2.30
N PRO A 269 -21.24 -41.07 -3.02
CA PRO A 269 -22.15 -42.02 -2.41
C PRO A 269 -21.45 -43.39 -2.33
N LEU A 270 -20.99 -43.78 -1.13
CA LEU A 270 -20.70 -45.17 -0.85
C LEU A 270 -22.00 -45.93 -0.56
N GLN A 271 -22.17 -47.04 -1.29
CA GLN A 271 -23.27 -47.96 -1.12
C GLN A 271 -23.23 -48.66 0.26
N THR A 272 -24.44 -48.85 0.75
CA THR A 272 -24.94 -49.55 1.95
C THR A 272 -24.24 -50.84 2.37
N THR A 273 -24.00 -50.97 3.69
CA THR A 273 -24.49 -51.98 4.68
C THR A 273 -23.51 -51.92 5.88
N THR A 274 -23.88 -51.65 7.14
CA THR A 274 -24.81 -52.33 8.06
C THR A 274 -25.12 -51.40 9.26
N GLU A 275 -26.27 -51.63 9.91
CA GLU A 275 -26.90 -50.88 11.01
C GLU A 275 -26.22 -50.98 12.41
N ILE A 276 -26.75 -50.15 13.33
CA ILE A 276 -26.78 -50.16 14.83
C ILE A 276 -26.02 -48.93 15.42
N ASP A 277 -26.53 -48.03 16.27
CA ASP A 277 -27.81 -47.74 16.98
C ASP A 277 -27.70 -46.26 17.51
N PRO A 278 -28.78 -45.46 17.66
CA PRO A 278 -28.70 -44.02 17.91
C PRO A 278 -29.08 -43.64 19.34
N HIS A 279 -28.12 -43.55 20.27
CA HIS A 279 -28.35 -42.87 21.56
C HIS A 279 -27.03 -42.47 22.25
N THR A 280 -26.53 -41.25 22.01
CA THR A 280 -26.07 -40.32 23.07
C THR A 280 -25.72 -38.95 22.46
N ALA A 281 -26.65 -38.01 22.59
CA ALA A 281 -26.34 -36.59 22.51
C ALA A 281 -25.97 -36.13 23.93
N SER A 282 -24.72 -35.72 24.14
CA SER A 282 -24.36 -34.84 25.25
C SER A 282 -23.38 -33.79 24.73
N SER A 283 -23.80 -32.55 24.87
CA SER A 283 -23.13 -31.30 24.51
C SER A 283 -21.65 -31.26 24.92
N PHE A 284 -20.76 -31.12 23.94
CA PHE A 284 -19.43 -30.58 24.15
C PHE A 284 -19.49 -29.06 23.98
N ASN A 285 -19.27 -28.37 25.08
CA ASN A 285 -18.90 -26.97 25.11
C ASN A 285 -17.39 -26.94 25.28
N THR A 286 -16.67 -26.44 24.28
CA THR A 286 -15.24 -26.14 24.38
C THR A 286 -14.93 -24.91 23.56
N ASN A 287 -14.28 -23.98 24.24
CA ASN A 287 -13.96 -22.64 23.83
C ASN A 287 -13.20 -22.62 22.50
N LYS A 288 -13.51 -21.63 21.65
CA LYS A 288 -12.56 -21.18 20.62
C LYS A 288 -11.42 -20.48 21.34
N GLU A 289 -10.41 -21.24 21.74
CA GLU A 289 -9.09 -20.67 22.04
C GLU A 289 -8.44 -20.24 20.73
N SER A 290 -7.89 -19.03 20.76
CA SER A 290 -7.16 -18.40 19.67
C SER A 290 -5.90 -19.20 19.35
N LEU A 291 -5.73 -19.60 18.08
CA LEU A 291 -4.72 -20.55 17.62
C LEU A 291 -3.39 -19.89 17.21
N PHE A 292 -3.07 -18.71 17.76
CA PHE A 292 -1.94 -17.89 17.29
C PHE A 292 -1.28 -17.11 18.43
N ASP A 293 -0.77 -17.79 19.47
CA ASP A 293 -0.19 -17.10 20.64
C ASP A 293 1.34 -17.24 20.82
N ASP A 294 2.09 -17.91 19.93
CA ASP A 294 3.53 -18.11 20.13
C ASP A 294 4.38 -17.77 18.89
N ALA A 295 4.74 -16.49 18.74
CA ALA A 295 5.90 -16.05 17.97
C ALA A 295 6.58 -14.86 18.68
N GLU A 296 7.90 -14.90 18.82
CA GLU A 296 8.68 -13.91 19.58
C GLU A 296 9.25 -12.85 18.64
N MET A 297 8.80 -11.60 18.77
CA MET A 297 9.42 -10.45 18.10
C MET A 297 10.74 -10.09 18.78
N VAL A 298 11.84 -10.20 18.02
CA VAL A 298 13.16 -9.70 18.43
C VAL A 298 13.28 -8.23 17.97
N GLU A 299 13.36 -7.30 18.93
CA GLU A 299 13.76 -5.91 18.66
C GLU A 299 15.17 -5.89 18.07
N ILE A 300 15.36 -5.15 16.98
CA ILE A 300 16.65 -5.00 16.29
C ILE A 300 17.51 -4.00 17.08
N PRO A 301 18.65 -4.41 17.68
CA PRO A 301 19.59 -3.46 18.24
C PRO A 301 20.30 -2.68 17.11
N GLU A 302 20.54 -1.39 17.34
CA GLU A 302 21.39 -0.56 16.47
C GLU A 302 22.87 -0.97 16.62
N SER A 303 23.26 -2.16 16.13
CA SER A 303 24.64 -2.63 16.10
C SER A 303 25.18 -2.64 14.65
N PRO A 304 26.27 -1.92 14.34
CA PRO A 304 26.70 -1.72 12.95
C PRO A 304 27.44 -2.88 12.28
N LYS A 305 27.54 -4.09 12.87
CA LYS A 305 28.47 -5.13 12.37
C LYS A 305 27.89 -6.50 12.02
N SER A 306 26.60 -6.77 12.23
CA SER A 306 26.03 -8.13 12.06
C SER A 306 24.76 -8.24 11.20
N GLN A 307 24.27 -7.15 10.60
CA GLN A 307 22.96 -7.09 9.92
C GLN A 307 22.93 -7.67 8.48
N ASN A 308 23.55 -8.82 8.23
CA ASN A 308 23.52 -9.46 6.90
C ASN A 308 22.63 -10.70 6.85
N LYS A 309 21.90 -11.00 7.92
CA LYS A 309 21.14 -12.25 8.08
C LYS A 309 19.65 -11.98 8.24
N LEU A 310 18.86 -12.71 7.45
CA LEU A 310 17.40 -12.78 7.59
C LEU A 310 17.02 -14.18 8.07
N LEU A 311 16.01 -14.28 8.92
CA LEU A 311 15.33 -15.52 9.26
C LEU A 311 13.93 -15.47 8.69
N PHE A 312 13.62 -16.44 7.84
CA PHE A 312 12.28 -16.68 7.33
C PHE A 312 11.66 -17.85 8.08
N THR A 313 10.39 -17.77 8.44
CA THR A 313 9.65 -18.86 9.08
C THR A 313 8.36 -19.12 8.30
N LEU A 314 8.11 -20.40 8.02
CA LEU A 314 7.10 -20.92 7.08
C LEU A 314 6.38 -22.12 7.69
N LYS A 315 5.10 -22.29 7.35
CA LYS A 315 4.28 -23.44 7.78
C LYS A 315 4.38 -24.67 6.86
N SER A 316 5.11 -24.59 5.74
CA SER A 316 5.19 -25.66 4.73
C SER A 316 6.59 -25.85 4.17
N GLU A 317 7.02 -27.12 4.12
CA GLU A 317 8.31 -27.51 3.52
C GLU A 317 8.39 -27.18 2.04
N GLY A 318 7.29 -27.38 1.30
CA GLY A 318 7.21 -27.09 -0.11
C GLY A 318 7.49 -25.61 -0.39
N MET A 319 6.97 -24.73 0.46
CA MET A 319 7.24 -23.29 0.38
C MET A 319 8.70 -22.96 0.72
N LEU A 320 9.30 -23.64 1.70
CA LEU A 320 10.70 -23.43 2.06
C LEU A 320 11.63 -23.73 0.86
N VAL A 321 11.36 -24.79 0.11
CA VAL A 321 12.13 -25.12 -1.09
C VAL A 321 12.00 -24.03 -2.16
N GLN A 322 10.78 -23.55 -2.41
CA GLN A 322 10.55 -22.47 -3.37
C GLN A 322 11.22 -21.16 -2.94
N LEU A 323 11.07 -20.78 -1.67
CA LEU A 323 11.70 -19.61 -1.09
C LEU A 323 13.22 -19.68 -1.22
N ASN A 324 13.83 -20.82 -0.91
CA ASN A 324 15.28 -20.99 -1.03
C ASN A 324 15.77 -20.80 -2.47
N ASN A 325 15.05 -21.33 -3.46
CA ASN A 325 15.39 -21.12 -4.87
C ASN A 325 15.32 -19.64 -5.26
N ALA A 326 14.28 -18.92 -4.79
CA ALA A 326 14.17 -17.48 -5.01
C ALA A 326 15.31 -16.70 -4.33
N LEU A 327 15.61 -16.99 -3.07
CA LEU A 327 16.68 -16.35 -2.30
C LEU A 327 18.06 -16.55 -2.94
N ILE A 328 18.34 -17.75 -3.48
CA ILE A 328 19.57 -18.02 -4.24
C ILE A 328 19.65 -17.11 -5.47
N GLN A 329 18.55 -16.98 -6.22
CA GLN A 329 18.51 -16.09 -7.39
C GLN A 329 18.68 -14.61 -7.02
N LEU A 330 18.27 -14.22 -5.80
CA LEU A 330 18.48 -12.87 -5.25
C LEU A 330 19.91 -12.63 -4.74
N GLY A 331 20.75 -13.67 -4.74
CA GLY A 331 22.15 -13.59 -4.35
C GLY A 331 22.39 -13.89 -2.87
N ALA A 332 21.53 -14.70 -2.24
CA ALA A 332 21.84 -15.31 -0.95
C ALA A 332 23.15 -16.09 -1.06
N LYS A 333 24.12 -15.76 -0.19
CA LYS A 333 25.42 -16.43 -0.13
C LYS A 333 25.34 -17.76 0.61
N LYS A 334 24.51 -17.80 1.65
CA LYS A 334 24.35 -18.94 2.53
C LYS A 334 22.90 -19.04 2.97
N ILE A 335 22.34 -20.25 2.89
CA ILE A 335 21.02 -20.58 3.40
C ILE A 335 21.19 -21.75 4.35
N GLN A 336 20.66 -21.62 5.56
CA GLN A 336 20.60 -22.69 6.56
C GLN A 336 19.13 -22.96 6.84
N ASN A 337 18.69 -24.19 6.54
CA ASN A 337 17.32 -24.61 6.80
C ASN A 337 17.23 -25.28 8.17
N PHE A 338 16.13 -25.00 8.85
CA PHE A 338 15.77 -25.59 10.13
C PHE A 338 14.35 -26.12 10.01
N SER A 339 14.09 -27.24 10.68
CA SER A 339 12.73 -27.70 10.92
C SER A 339 12.58 -27.97 12.41
N SER A 340 11.44 -27.56 12.96
CA SER A 340 11.04 -27.88 14.32
C SER A 340 9.63 -28.42 14.28
N ASN A 341 9.43 -29.60 14.85
CA ASN A 341 8.11 -30.15 15.06
C ASN A 341 7.68 -29.74 16.46
N THR A 342 6.67 -28.88 16.58
CA THR A 342 5.93 -28.72 17.84
C THR A 342 4.84 -29.79 17.90
N THR A 343 4.15 -29.89 19.03
CA THR A 343 3.04 -30.85 19.20
C THR A 343 1.90 -30.64 18.20
N ASP A 344 1.78 -29.44 17.65
CA ASP A 344 0.61 -29.01 16.90
C ASP A 344 0.92 -28.59 15.46
N GLU A 345 2.16 -28.17 15.13
CA GLU A 345 2.54 -27.79 13.76
C GLU A 345 4.02 -28.08 13.43
N SER A 346 4.30 -28.39 12.16
CA SER A 346 5.67 -28.42 11.62
C SER A 346 6.05 -27.01 11.17
N ILE A 347 7.08 -26.43 11.79
CA ILE A 347 7.60 -25.11 11.45
C ILE A 347 8.92 -25.29 10.68
N TYR A 348 9.03 -24.58 9.57
CA TYR A 348 10.18 -24.59 8.68
C TYR A 348 10.81 -23.21 8.63
N SER A 349 12.10 -23.10 8.90
CA SER A 349 12.80 -21.81 8.89
C SER A 349 14.02 -21.81 7.99
N ALA A 350 14.31 -20.66 7.38
CA ALA A 350 15.51 -20.43 6.57
C ALA A 350 16.28 -19.23 7.12
N ARG A 351 17.50 -19.45 7.63
CA ARG A 351 18.45 -18.36 7.93
C ARG A 351 19.30 -18.09 6.70
N VAL A 352 19.28 -16.86 6.23
CA VAL A 352 19.81 -16.46 4.93
C VAL A 352 20.80 -15.34 5.13
N GLU A 353 22.00 -15.50 4.58
CA GLU A 353 23.05 -14.47 4.61
C GLU A 353 23.21 -13.85 3.22
N PHE A 354 23.17 -12.51 3.14
CA PHE A 354 23.42 -11.78 1.91
C PHE A 354 24.77 -11.08 1.91
N ALA A 355 25.30 -10.87 0.71
CA ALA A 355 26.55 -10.16 0.48
C ALA A 355 26.43 -8.65 0.75
N ASP A 356 25.23 -8.11 0.53
CA ASP A 356 24.94 -6.70 0.40
C ASP A 356 23.75 -6.37 1.32
N THR A 357 24.02 -5.58 2.34
CA THR A 357 23.05 -5.13 3.35
C THR A 357 21.94 -4.26 2.77
N GLU A 358 22.22 -3.47 1.74
CA GLU A 358 21.21 -2.62 1.11
C GLU A 358 20.22 -3.47 0.32
N CYS A 359 20.74 -4.47 -0.40
CA CYS A 359 19.94 -5.46 -1.10
C CYS A 359 19.08 -6.28 -0.12
N LEU A 360 19.64 -6.70 1.01
CA LEU A 360 18.92 -7.38 2.09
C LEU A 360 17.76 -6.53 2.61
N LYS A 361 18.03 -5.25 2.95
CA LYS A 361 17.02 -4.35 3.51
C LYS A 361 15.90 -4.06 2.51
N ALA A 362 16.24 -3.89 1.23
CA ALA A 362 15.23 -3.67 0.20
C ALA A 362 14.39 -4.94 -0.09
N ILE A 363 15.00 -6.13 -0.09
CA ILE A 363 14.28 -7.41 -0.17
C ILE A 363 13.34 -7.55 1.03
N TYR A 364 13.81 -7.23 2.23
CA TYR A 364 13.00 -7.25 3.44
C TYR A 364 11.83 -6.26 3.36
N ASP A 365 12.10 -4.99 3.04
CA ASP A 365 11.09 -3.94 2.91
C ASP A 365 10.02 -4.33 1.88
N PHE A 366 10.43 -4.92 0.76
CA PHE A 366 9.53 -5.36 -0.29
C PHE A 366 8.76 -6.66 0.09
N TRP A 367 9.41 -7.61 0.75
CA TRP A 367 8.76 -8.82 1.30
C TRP A 367 7.65 -8.43 2.28
N GLN A 368 7.93 -7.47 3.16
CA GLN A 368 6.98 -6.90 4.12
C GLN A 368 5.78 -6.20 3.46
N VAL A 369 5.91 -5.77 2.21
CA VAL A 369 4.82 -5.18 1.43
C VAL A 369 3.98 -6.25 0.74
N MET A 370 4.63 -7.28 0.17
CA MET A 370 3.98 -8.26 -0.71
C MET A 370 3.41 -9.49 0.01
N HIS A 371 4.04 -9.96 1.09
CA HIS A 371 3.64 -11.19 1.79
C HIS A 371 2.87 -10.85 3.06
N GLN A 372 1.58 -10.59 2.86
CA GLN A 372 0.69 -9.96 3.83
C GLN A 372 0.11 -10.87 4.91
N THR A 373 0.35 -12.19 4.93
CA THR A 373 -0.39 -13.09 5.84
C THR A 373 0.25 -14.42 6.25
N GLN A 374 1.40 -14.88 5.70
CA GLN A 374 1.83 -16.28 5.94
C GLN A 374 3.34 -16.57 6.08
N VAL A 375 4.21 -15.56 5.94
CA VAL A 375 5.66 -15.77 6.05
C VAL A 375 6.26 -14.68 6.92
N ASP A 376 6.68 -15.06 8.12
CA ASP A 376 7.41 -14.16 8.99
C ASP A 376 8.85 -14.04 8.53
N CYS A 377 9.33 -12.81 8.47
CA CYS A 377 10.70 -12.48 8.15
C CYS A 377 11.24 -11.54 9.21
N THR A 378 12.38 -11.86 9.80
CA THR A 378 13.05 -11.03 10.82
C THR A 378 14.54 -10.89 10.49
N ILE A 379 15.12 -9.73 10.81
CA ILE A 379 16.58 -9.54 10.76
C ILE A 379 17.16 -10.12 12.05
N VAL A 380 18.19 -10.96 11.94
CA VAL A 380 18.81 -11.63 13.09
C VAL A 380 20.20 -11.08 13.34
N ASP A 381 20.48 -10.72 14.59
CA ASP A 381 21.82 -10.36 15.05
C ASP A 381 22.59 -11.60 15.53
N ASP A 382 23.87 -11.70 15.16
CA ASP A 382 24.73 -12.85 15.51
C ASP A 382 25.06 -12.96 17.01
N SER A 383 24.71 -11.96 17.82
CA SER A 383 25.05 -11.93 19.24
C SER A 383 24.19 -12.83 20.13
N SER A 384 23.14 -13.47 19.60
CA SER A 384 22.25 -14.37 20.35
C SER A 384 22.48 -15.86 20.03
N ALA A 385 23.50 -16.20 19.24
CA ALA A 385 23.80 -17.57 18.86
C ALA A 385 25.01 -18.12 19.64
N ASP A 386 24.83 -18.30 20.95
CA ASP A 386 25.52 -19.33 21.75
C ASP A 386 24.53 -19.98 22.71
#